data_AF-A0A940FKX7-F1
#
_entry.id   AF-A0A940FKX7-F1
#
_cell.length_a   1.000
_cell.length_b   1.000
_cell.length_c   1.000
_cell.angle_alpha   90.00
_cell.angle_beta   90.00
_cell.angle_gamma   90.00
#
_symmetry.space_group_name_H-M   'P 1'
#
loop_
_entity.id
_entity.type
_entity.pdbx_description
1 polymer ?
#
loop_
_entity_poly.entity_id
_entity_poly.type
_entity_poly.pdbx_seq_one_letter_code
_entity_poly.pdbx_strand_id
1 'polypeptide(L)'
;MAEPAEMEELSFEEALQRLEAIVQQLERGDVPLDKSITLYAEGDRLRAQCQKRLEAAQARIEQIVGGLDGAPAKTTPFPAS
;
A
#
# COMPACT_ATOMS: atom_id res chain seq x y z
N MET A 1 16.06 11.41 -16.96
CA MET A 1 16.12 12.16 -15.69
C MET A 1 16.03 11.10 -14.61
N ALA A 2 17.09 10.91 -13.83
CA ALA A 2 17.11 9.92 -12.75
C ALA A 2 16.49 10.58 -11.51
N GLU A 3 15.39 10.05 -11.04
CA GLU A 3 14.74 10.50 -9.81
C GLU A 3 15.47 9.86 -8.61
N PRO A 4 15.99 10.67 -7.67
CA PRO A 4 16.80 10.16 -6.58
C PRO A 4 15.92 9.65 -5.42
N ALA A 5 16.33 8.52 -4.85
CA ALA A 5 15.84 7.90 -3.61
C ALA A 5 14.61 6.96 -3.69
N GLU A 6 14.57 6.05 -4.68
CA GLU A 6 13.98 4.74 -4.45
C GLU A 6 15.00 3.88 -3.68
N MET A 7 15.11 4.09 -2.36
CA MET A 7 15.54 2.98 -1.51
C MET A 7 14.49 1.89 -1.71
N GLU A 8 14.77 0.89 -2.56
CA GLU A 8 13.84 -0.13 -3.04
C GLU A 8 12.80 -0.51 -1.98
N GLU A 9 11.64 0.15 -2.04
CA GLU A 9 10.51 -0.21 -1.23
C GLU A 9 10.00 -1.54 -1.76
N LEU A 10 10.06 -2.59 -0.93
CA LEU A 10 9.58 -3.94 -1.26
C LEU A 10 8.24 -3.88 -2.01
N SER A 11 8.05 -4.78 -2.99
CA SER A 11 6.75 -4.99 -3.58
C SER A 11 5.72 -5.40 -2.51
N PHE A 12 4.43 -5.33 -2.84
CA PHE A 12 3.38 -5.73 -1.90
C PHE A 12 3.56 -7.18 -1.45
N GLU A 13 3.83 -8.08 -2.40
CA GLU A 13 4.03 -9.51 -2.15
C GLU A 13 5.26 -9.76 -1.29
N GLU A 14 6.38 -9.08 -1.56
CA GLU A 14 7.59 -9.21 -0.74
C GLU A 14 7.41 -8.66 0.68
N ALA A 15 6.74 -7.50 0.82
CA ALA A 15 6.44 -6.91 2.12
C ALA A 15 5.52 -7.80 2.94
N LEU A 16 4.51 -8.39 2.31
CA LEU A 16 3.59 -9.34 2.93
C LEU A 16 4.32 -10.61 3.37
N GLN A 17 5.12 -11.22 2.49
CA GLN A 17 5.89 -12.42 2.81
C GLN A 17 6.86 -12.18 3.97
N ARG A 18 7.51 -11.01 4.00
CA ARG A 18 8.39 -10.62 5.11
C ARG A 18 7.60 -10.45 6.41
N LEU A 19 6.44 -9.81 6.36
CA LEU A 19 5.56 -9.63 7.51
C LEU A 19 5.10 -10.98 8.08
N GLU A 20 4.69 -11.92 7.23
CA GLU A 20 4.33 -13.28 7.64
C GLU A 20 5.49 -14.01 8.32
N ALA A 21 6.70 -13.90 7.76
CA ALA A 21 7.90 -14.50 8.35
C ALA A 21 8.26 -13.90 9.73
N ILE A 22 7.98 -12.61 9.93
CA ILE A 22 8.14 -11.93 11.22
C ILE A 22 7.12 -12.45 12.24
N VAL A 23 5.84 -12.51 11.85
CA VAL A 23 4.75 -13.02 12.71
C VAL A 23 5.07 -14.44 13.16
N GLN A 24 5.43 -15.33 12.24
CA GLN A 24 5.83 -16.70 12.57
C GLN A 24 7.02 -16.78 13.54
N GLN A 25 7.99 -15.85 13.43
CA GLN A 25 9.12 -15.81 14.37
C GLN A 25 8.68 -15.37 15.77
N LEU A 26 7.83 -14.36 15.86
CA LEU A 26 7.31 -13.86 17.14
C LEU A 26 6.41 -14.89 17.82
N GLU A 27 5.55 -15.59 17.07
CA GLU A 27 4.64 -16.62 17.59
C GLU A 27 5.38 -17.85 18.13
N ARG A 28 6.55 -18.19 17.56
CA ARG A 28 7.38 -19.29 18.07
C ARG A 28 7.92 -19.03 19.47
N GLY A 29 8.01 -17.78 19.92
CA GLY A 29 8.41 -17.42 21.29
C GLY A 29 9.89 -17.68 21.65
N ASP A 30 10.70 -18.22 20.73
CA ASP A 30 12.13 -18.53 20.95
C ASP A 30 13.05 -17.33 20.61
N VAL A 31 12.47 -16.14 20.39
CA VAL A 31 13.22 -14.94 20.01
C VAL A 31 13.56 -14.11 21.27
N PRO A 32 14.84 -13.74 21.48
CA PRO A 32 15.22 -12.86 22.59
C PRO A 32 14.44 -11.55 22.57
N LEU A 33 14.10 -11.02 23.76
CA LEU A 33 13.24 -9.83 23.91
C LEU A 33 13.67 -8.64 23.03
N ASP A 34 14.95 -8.31 23.03
CA ASP A 34 15.52 -7.19 22.25
C ASP A 34 15.27 -7.36 20.74
N LYS A 35 15.43 -8.60 20.26
CA LYS A 35 15.16 -8.96 18.87
C LYS A 35 13.66 -8.97 18.57
N SER A 36 12.82 -9.37 19.52
CA SER A 36 11.35 -9.31 19.38
C SER A 36 10.84 -7.88 19.23
N ILE A 37 11.43 -6.91 19.94
CA ILE A 37 11.10 -5.47 19.79
C ILE A 37 11.46 -5.00 18.37
N THR A 38 12.64 -5.38 17.89
CA THR A 38 13.09 -5.02 16.53
C THR A 38 12.18 -5.61 15.46
N LEU A 39 11.84 -6.90 15.58
CA LEU A 39 10.91 -7.59 14.69
C LEU A 39 9.52 -6.96 14.70
N TYR A 40 9.02 -6.57 15.87
CA TYR A 40 7.72 -5.89 15.98
C TYR A 40 7.73 -4.53 15.25
N ALA A 41 8.75 -3.71 15.45
CA ALA A 41 8.88 -2.43 14.76
C ALA A 41 8.98 -2.59 13.23
N GLU A 42 9.73 -3.59 12.76
CA GLU A 42 9.77 -3.92 11.34
C GLU A 42 8.40 -4.37 10.82
N GLY A 43 7.71 -5.24 11.56
CA GLY A 43 6.37 -5.71 11.22
C GLY A 43 5.34 -4.59 11.12
N ASP A 44 5.36 -3.63 12.05
CA ASP A 44 4.47 -2.45 12.00
C ASP A 44 4.71 -1.61 10.74
N ARG A 45 5.98 -1.38 10.40
CA ARG A 45 6.35 -0.65 9.17
C ARG A 45 5.85 -1.35 7.92
N LEU A 46 6.04 -2.67 7.82
CA LEU A 46 5.58 -3.47 6.68
C LEU A 46 4.06 -3.49 6.59
N ARG A 47 3.36 -3.63 7.72
CA ARG A 47 1.90 -3.55 7.78
C ARG A 47 1.40 -2.21 7.25
N ALA A 48 1.99 -1.10 7.70
CA ALA A 48 1.62 0.24 7.23
C ALA A 48 1.86 0.41 5.72
N GLN A 49 2.96 -0.13 5.21
CA GLN A 49 3.29 -0.11 3.79
C GLN A 49 2.26 -0.90 2.96
N CYS A 50 1.93 -2.13 3.39
CA CYS A 50 0.92 -2.96 2.74
C CYS A 50 -0.44 -2.27 2.71
N GLN A 51 -0.87 -1.70 3.83
CA GLN A 51 -2.13 -0.96 3.93
C GLN A 51 -2.18 0.21 2.94
N LYS A 52 -1.13 1.03 2.91
CA LYS A 52 -1.04 2.18 2.00
C LYS A 52 -1.13 1.76 0.53
N ARG A 53 -0.50 0.62 0.16
CA ARG A 53 -0.57 0.08 -1.20
C ARG A 53 -1.98 -0.41 -1.55
N LEU A 54 -2.67 -1.07 -0.62
CA LEU A 54 -4.06 -1.50 -0.81
C LEU A 54 -5.02 -0.31 -0.96
N GLU A 55 -4.88 0.72 -0.12
CA GLU A 55 -5.67 1.95 -0.22
C GLU A 55 -5.48 2.64 -1.57
N ALA A 56 -4.23 2.75 -2.04
CA ALA A 56 -3.93 3.31 -3.35
C ALA A 56 -4.52 2.48 -4.50
N ALA A 57 -4.48 1.14 -4.40
CA ALA A 57 -5.09 0.26 -5.39
C ALA A 57 -6.62 0.39 -5.40
N GLN A 58 -7.25 0.44 -4.24
CA GLN A 58 -8.69 0.65 -4.10
C GLN A 58 -9.12 1.97 -4.72
N ALA A 59 -8.45 3.08 -4.38
CA ALA A 59 -8.77 4.40 -4.93
C ALA A 59 -8.68 4.42 -6.46
N ARG A 60 -7.70 3.73 -7.05
CA ARG A 60 -7.59 3.59 -8.51
C ARG A 60 -8.76 2.81 -9.11
N ILE A 61 -9.19 1.72 -8.46
CA ILE A 61 -10.35 0.94 -8.91
C ILE A 61 -11.62 1.80 -8.85
N GLU A 62 -11.82 2.56 -7.77
CA GLU A 62 -12.98 3.45 -7.60
C GLU A 62 -13.02 4.53 -8.69
N GLN A 63 -11.88 5.09 -9.09
CA GLN A 63 -11.82 6.04 -10.21
C GLN A 63 -12.21 5.41 -11.55
N ILE A 64 -11.79 4.17 -11.80
CA ILE A 64 -12.13 3.45 -13.03
C ILE A 64 -13.63 3.12 -13.06
N VAL A 65 -14.17 2.58 -11.96
CA VAL A 65 -15.58 2.20 -11.85
C VAL A 65 -16.49 3.43 -11.87
N GLY A 66 -16.16 4.48 -11.11
CA GLY A 66 -16.92 5.74 -11.10
C GLY A 66 -16.88 6.49 -12.43
N GLY A 67 -15.85 6.26 -13.26
CA GLY A 67 -15.79 6.75 -14.63
C GLY A 67 -16.65 5.95 -15.62
N LEU A 68 -16.90 4.66 -15.33
CA LEU A 68 -17.75 3.77 -16.13
C LEU A 68 -19.25 4.00 -15.86
N ASP A 69 -19.63 4.43 -14.65
CA ASP A 69 -21.02 4.67 -14.23
C ASP A 69 -21.60 6.03 -14.68
N GLY A 70 -20.94 6.71 -15.63
CA GLY A 70 -21.58 7.76 -16.44
C GLY A 70 -22.08 8.98 -15.65
N ALA A 71 -21.21 9.69 -14.95
CA ALA A 71 -21.48 11.10 -14.67
C ALA A 71 -21.49 11.85 -16.03
N PRO A 72 -22.57 12.55 -16.42
CA PRO A 72 -22.55 13.30 -17.67
C PRO A 72 -21.41 14.32 -17.57
N ALA A 73 -20.47 14.23 -18.49
CA ALA A 73 -19.47 15.28 -18.70
C ALA A 73 -20.23 16.60 -18.69
N LYS A 74 -19.87 17.51 -17.77
CA LYS A 74 -20.52 18.81 -17.65
C LYS A 74 -20.50 19.46 -19.02
N THR A 75 -21.63 19.41 -19.73
CA THR A 75 -21.78 20.04 -21.03
C THR A 75 -21.94 21.52 -20.75
N THR A 76 -20.90 22.29 -21.04
CA THR A 76 -21.03 23.73 -21.14
C THR A 76 -21.98 24.02 -22.30
N PRO A 77 -23.08 24.78 -22.09
CA PRO A 77 -23.99 25.12 -23.17
C PRO A 77 -23.24 25.91 -24.25
N PHE A 78 -23.43 25.52 -25.49
CA PHE A 78 -22.87 26.19 -26.65
C PHE A 78 -23.45 27.62 -26.71
N PRO A 79 -22.63 28.68 -26.78
CA PRO A 79 -23.15 30.03 -26.88
C PRO A 79 -23.86 30.19 -28.23
N ALA A 80 -25.17 30.43 -28.18
CA ALA A 80 -25.93 30.87 -29.35
C ALA A 80 -25.69 32.37 -29.55
N SER A 81 -25.22 32.74 -30.74
CA SER A 81 -25.10 34.13 -31.20
C SER A 81 -26.45 34.82 -31.34
#